data_AF-A0ABD5DXH9-F1
#
_entry.id   AF-A0ABD5DXH9-F1
#
_cell.length_a   1.000
_cell.length_b   1.000
_cell.length_c   1.000
_cell.angle_alpha   90.00
_cell.angle_beta   90.00
_cell.angle_gamma   90.00
#
_symmetry.space_group_name_H-M   'P 1'
#
loop_
_entity.id
_entity.type
_entity.pdbx_description
1 polymer ?
#
loop_
_entity_poly.entity_id
_entity_poly.type
_entity_poly.pdbx_seq_one_letter_code
_entity_poly.pdbx_strand_id
1 'polypeptide(L)' 'MLTIRQACPEDAPQLSAMGYASYHHHFAHLWRDADELALFLKQEYAEDALRRSLADATQHWLIAEAPSPVGFAKYS' A
#
# COMPACT_ATOMS: atom_id res chain seq x y z
N MET A 1 11.16 8.24 17.25
CA MET A 1 9.93 7.77 17.93
C MET A 1 9.01 7.22 16.86
N LEU A 2 8.33 6.11 17.12
CA LEU A 2 7.38 5.52 16.17
C LEU A 2 5.99 6.10 16.44
N THR A 3 5.32 6.58 15.40
CA THR A 3 3.93 7.06 15.44
C THR A 3 3.08 6.30 14.44
N ILE A 4 1.79 6.14 14.75
CA ILE A 4 0.82 5.56 13.83
C ILE A 4 -0.25 6.62 13.58
N ARG A 5 -0.53 6.90 12.32
CA ARG A 5 -1.60 7.82 11.91
C ARG A 5 -2.49 7.21 10.84
N GLN A 6 -3.71 7.71 10.74
CA GLN A 6 -4.58 7.44 9.59
C GLN A 6 -3.94 8.05 8.33
N ALA A 7 -4.03 7.31 7.23
CA ALA A 7 -3.64 7.81 5.92
C ALA A 7 -4.75 8.67 5.32
N CYS A 8 -4.36 9.68 4.55
CA CYS A 8 -5.27 10.50 3.75
C CYS A 8 -5.02 10.25 2.25
N PRO A 9 -5.93 10.67 1.35
CA PRO A 9 -5.76 10.47 -0.10
C PRO A 9 -4.45 11.01 -0.68
N GLU A 10 -3.83 12.00 -0.03
CA GLU A 10 -2.54 12.57 -0.40
C GLU A 10 -1.36 11.61 -0.16
N ASP A 11 -1.52 10.62 0.73
CA ASP A 11 -0.50 9.59 1.01
C ASP A 11 -0.44 8.49 -0.06
N ALA A 12 -1.33 8.49 -1.05
CA ALA A 12 -1.40 7.44 -2.07
C ALA A 12 -0.05 7.17 -2.78
N PRO A 13 0.78 8.16 -3.16
CA PRO A 13 2.09 7.89 -3.76
C PRO A 13 3.04 7.15 -2.81
N GLN A 14 2.99 7.49 -1.52
CA GLN A 14 3.84 6.87 -0.49
C GLN A 14 3.39 5.43 -0.19
N LEU A 15 2.07 5.21 -0.07
CA LEU A 15 1.49 3.88 0.09
C LEU A 15 1.75 3.00 -1.14
N SER A 16 1.68 3.55 -2.34
CA SER A 16 2.04 2.86 -3.59
C SER A 16 3.48 2.37 -3.53
N ALA A 17 4.44 3.27 -3.28
CA ALA A 17 5.85 2.91 -3.22
C ALA A 17 6.13 1.82 -2.17
N MET A 18 5.58 1.97 -0.96
CA MET A 18 5.72 0.96 0.10
C MET A 18 5.04 -0.37 -0.27
N GLY A 19 3.84 -0.33 -0.87
CA GLY A 19 3.07 -1.49 -1.25
C GLY A 19 3.76 -2.32 -2.33
N TYR A 20 4.20 -1.69 -3.41
CA TYR A 20 4.98 -2.34 -4.46
C TYR A 20 6.27 -2.94 -3.92
N ALA A 21 7.06 -2.17 -3.16
CA ALA A 21 8.34 -2.64 -2.64
C ALA A 21 8.17 -3.81 -1.66
N SER A 22 7.27 -3.67 -0.69
CA SER A 22 7.05 -4.70 0.34
C SER A 22 6.43 -5.96 -0.26
N TYR A 23 5.37 -5.86 -1.07
CA TYR A 23 4.71 -7.03 -1.62
C TYR A 23 5.63 -7.79 -2.58
N HIS A 24 6.34 -7.08 -3.47
CA HIS A 24 7.28 -7.71 -4.38
C HIS A 24 8.39 -8.44 -3.61
N HIS A 25 8.97 -7.80 -2.58
CA HIS A 25 10.02 -8.44 -1.77
C HIS A 25 9.55 -9.74 -1.10
N HIS A 26 8.36 -9.73 -0.49
CA HIS A 26 7.89 -10.86 0.30
C HIS A 26 7.23 -11.96 -0.52
N PHE A 27 6.60 -11.62 -1.65
CA PHE A 27 5.70 -12.56 -2.34
C PHE A 27 6.03 -12.79 -3.81
N ALA A 28 6.87 -11.99 -4.47
CA ALA A 28 7.11 -12.16 -5.92
C ALA A 28 7.58 -13.58 -6.29
N HIS A 29 8.39 -14.21 -5.43
CA HIS A 29 8.88 -15.58 -5.63
C HIS A 29 7.79 -16.67 -5.55
N LEU A 30 6.59 -16.35 -5.06
CA LEU A 30 5.45 -17.27 -5.02
C LEU A 30 4.61 -17.21 -6.31
N TRP A 31 4.75 -16.16 -7.10
CA TRP A 31 4.02 -15.99 -8.36
C TRP A 31 4.70 -16.77 -9.49
N ARG A 32 3.91 -17.46 -10.29
CA ARG A 32 4.40 -18.23 -11.45
C ARG A 32 4.53 -17.39 -12.70
N ASP A 33 3.71 -16.35 -12.80
CA ASP A 33 3.62 -15.44 -13.92
C ASP A 33 3.85 -14.00 -13.45
N ALA A 34 4.80 -13.32 -14.10
CA ALA A 34 5.19 -11.96 -13.74
C ALA A 34 4.14 -10.91 -14.18
N ASP A 35 3.40 -11.17 -15.26
CA ASP A 35 2.35 -10.28 -15.73
C ASP A 35 1.11 -10.36 -14.83
N GLU A 36 0.79 -11.56 -14.32
CA GLU A 36 -0.27 -11.73 -13.31
C GLU A 36 0.08 -10.98 -12.01
N LEU A 37 1.33 -11.09 -11.55
CA LEU A 37 1.83 -10.31 -10.40
C LEU A 37 1.72 -8.81 -10.66
N ALA A 38 2.16 -8.34 -11.82
CA ALA A 38 2.11 -6.92 -12.18
C ALA A 38 0.66 -6.41 -12.22
N LEU A 39 -0.27 -7.21 -12.75
CA LEU A 39 -1.69 -6.88 -12.78
C LEU A 39 -2.28 -6.80 -11.37
N PHE A 40 -1.98 -7.78 -10.51
CA PHE A 40 -2.42 -7.78 -9.11
C PHE A 40 -1.91 -6.53 -8.37
N LEU A 41 -0.61 -6.25 -8.47
CA LEU A 41 -0.02 -5.07 -7.83
C LEU A 41 -0.64 -3.77 -8.34
N LYS A 42 -0.96 -3.68 -9.64
CA LYS A 42 -1.65 -2.52 -10.22
C LYS A 42 -3.08 -2.36 -9.69
N GLN A 43 -3.79 -3.45 -9.44
CA GLN A 43 -5.15 -3.39 -8.88
C GLN A 43 -5.14 -2.93 -7.42
N GLU A 44 -4.15 -3.35 -6.63
CA GLU A 44 -4.09 -3.04 -5.19
C GLU A 44 -3.33 -1.75 -4.86
N TYR A 45 -2.21 -1.47 -5.53
CA TYR A 45 -1.25 -0.44 -5.13
C TYR A 45 -1.05 0.68 -6.14
N ALA A 46 -1.72 0.67 -7.30
CA ALA A 46 -1.69 1.85 -8.17
C ALA A 46 -2.30 3.06 -7.45
N GLU A 47 -1.75 4.26 -7.67
CA GLU A 47 -2.19 5.46 -6.97
C GLU A 47 -3.69 5.71 -7.10
N ASP A 48 -4.27 5.51 -8.29
CA ASP A 48 -5.71 5.67 -8.49
C ASP A 48 -6.54 4.64 -7.72
N ALA A 49 -6.03 3.42 -7.54
CA ALA A 49 -6.70 2.40 -6.73
C ALA A 49 -6.63 2.74 -5.24
N LEU A 50 -5.45 3.19 -4.77
CA LEU A 50 -5.26 3.64 -3.40
C LEU A 50 -6.10 4.87 -3.08
N ARG A 51 -6.17 5.88 -3.95
CA ARG A 51 -7.03 7.06 -3.75
C ARG A 51 -8.50 6.67 -3.60
N ARG A 52 -8.97 5.71 -4.40
CA ARG A 52 -10.34 5.16 -4.27
C ARG A 52 -10.52 4.44 -2.94
N SER A 53 -9.58 3.60 -2.53
CA SER A 53 -9.65 2.89 -1.26
C SER A 53 -9.53 3.82 -0.04
N LEU A 54 -8.73 4.88 -0.11
CA LEU A 54 -8.57 5.88 0.96
C LEU A 54 -9.80 6.78 1.12
N ALA A 55 -10.60 6.94 0.07
CA ALA A 55 -11.86 7.68 0.10
C ALA A 55 -13.07 6.82 0.53
N ASP A 56 -12.90 5.51 0.62
CA ASP A 56 -13.95 4.58 1.05
C ASP A 56 -14.04 4.55 2.58
N ALA A 57 -15.20 4.92 3.12
CA ALA A 57 -15.44 4.96 4.57
C ALA A 57 -15.37 3.58 5.26
N THR A 58 -15.45 2.49 4.50
CA THR A 58 -15.33 1.11 4.98
C THR A 58 -13.90 0.59 4.98
N GLN A 59 -12.95 1.36 4.44
CA GLN A 59 -11.56 0.96 4.35
C GLN A 59 -10.72 1.90 5.21
N HIS A 60 -9.91 1.33 6.08
CA HIS A 60 -9.08 2.08 6.99
C HIS A 60 -7.61 1.79 6.72
N TRP A 61 -6.84 2.85 6.49
CA TRP A 61 -5.42 2.78 6.20
C TRP A 61 -4.63 3.48 7.30
N LEU A 62 -3.62 2.78 7.81
CA LEU A 62 -2.70 3.30 8.81
C LEU A 62 -1.31 3.38 8.22
N ILE A 63 -0.57 4.44 8.53
CA ILE A 63 0.85 4.58 8.22
C ILE A 63 1.63 4.61 9.53
N ALA A 64 2.66 3.77 9.60
CA ALA A 64 3.66 3.81 10.65
C ALA A 64 4.81 4.72 10.23
N GLU A 65 5.06 5.77 11.02
CA GLU A 65 6.08 6.78 10.76
C GLU A 65 7.17 6.74 11.83
N ALA A 66 8.41 6.68 11.38
CA ALA A 66 9.61 7.02 12.14
C ALA A 66 10.18 8.33 11.52
N PRO A 67 11.49 8.66 11.52
CA PRO A 67 11.99 9.82 10.75
C PRO A 67 11.55 9.80 9.27
N SER A 68 11.21 8.63 8.75
CA SER A 68 10.49 8.41 7.50
C SER A 68 9.38 7.37 7.72
N PRO A 69 8.41 7.25 6.80
CA PRO A 69 7.46 6.15 6.77
C PRO A 69 8.18 4.80 6.72
N VAL A 70 7.72 3.83 7.52
CA VAL A 70 8.35 2.50 7.64
C VAL A 70 7.39 1.34 7.36
N GLY A 71 6.09 1.61 7.21
CA GLY A 71 5.11 0.58 6.89
C GLY A 71 3.68 1.10 6.91
N PHE A 72 2.75 0.22 6.57
CA PHE A 72 1.31 0.51 6.55
C PHE A 72 0.48 -0.73 6.94
N ALA A 73 -0.77 -0.50 7.30
CA ALA A 73 -1.77 -1.53 7.50
C ALA A 73 -3.10 -1.10 6.89
N LYS A 74 -3.87 -2.07 6.39
CA LYS A 74 -5.23 -1.90 5.84
C LYS A 74 -6.19 -2.84 6.58
N TYR A 75 -7.35 -2.35 6.98
CA TYR A 75 -8.44 -3.16 7.53
C TYR A 75 -9.81 -2.61 7.11
N SER A 76 -10.84 -3.46 7.17
CA SER A 76 -12.22 -3.17 6.78
C SER A 76 -13.21 -3.77 7.76
#